data_AF-A0A0N4VZL4-F1
#
_entry.id   AF-A0A0N4VZL4-F1
#
_cell.length_a   1.000
_cell.length_b   1.000
_cell.length_c   1.000
_cell.angle_alpha   90.00
_cell.angle_beta   90.00
_cell.angle_gamma   90.00
#
_symmetry.space_group_name_H-M   'P 1'
#
loop_
_entity.id
_entity.type
_entity.pdbx_description
1 polymer ?
#
loop_
_entity_poly.entity_id
_entity_poly.type
_entity_poly.pdbx_seq_one_letter_code
_entity_poly.pdbx_strand_id
1 'polypeptide(L)'
;MIERRRLPSASYNSPVENEQWSRCEFAEQSVVIVGENRDATQIARHVANKQTGASPFFVMDMPSVMARVDDWRDHLPRVQAYYALRCNADPVLARMLADYARLGFAVSDAQELAV
;
A
#
# COMPACT_ATOMS: atom_id res chain seq x y z
N MET A 1 -19.32 -17.24 -10.53
CA MET A 1 -18.68 -16.68 -9.32
C MET A 1 -17.32 -16.19 -9.77
N ILE A 2 -17.06 -14.87 -9.76
CA ILE A 2 -15.77 -14.33 -10.20
C ILE A 2 -14.81 -14.49 -9.03
N GLU A 3 -13.83 -15.37 -9.18
CA GLU A 3 -12.76 -15.53 -8.20
C GLU A 3 -11.90 -14.26 -8.21
N ARG A 4 -12.04 -13.44 -7.16
CA ARG A 4 -11.21 -12.25 -6.98
C ARG A 4 -9.83 -12.71 -6.53
N ARG A 5 -8.96 -13.00 -7.49
CA ARG A 5 -7.55 -13.29 -7.19
C ARG A 5 -6.85 -11.98 -6.84
N ARG A 6 -6.32 -11.88 -5.62
CA ARG A 6 -5.45 -10.78 -5.20
C ARG A 6 -4.26 -10.74 -6.16
N LEU A 7 -4.09 -9.65 -6.89
CA LEU A 7 -2.87 -9.44 -7.65
C LEU A 7 -1.75 -9.21 -6.63
N PRO A 8 -0.60 -9.89 -6.76
CA PRO A 8 0.51 -9.69 -5.85
C PRO A 8 0.91 -8.21 -5.88
N SER A 9 1.05 -7.61 -4.70
CA SER A 9 1.86 -6.42 -4.51
C SER A 9 3.27 -6.80 -4.97
N ALA A 10 3.67 -6.32 -6.14
CA ALA A 10 4.90 -6.75 -6.77
C ALA A 10 6.09 -6.22 -5.98
N SER A 11 6.84 -7.11 -5.35
CA SER A 11 8.17 -6.78 -4.88
C SER A 11 9.21 -7.10 -5.95
N TYR A 12 10.12 -6.15 -6.18
CA TYR A 12 11.08 -6.19 -7.29
C TYR A 12 12.53 -6.31 -6.80
N ASN A 13 13.39 -6.87 -7.65
CA ASN A 13 14.85 -6.93 -7.51
C ASN A 13 15.50 -5.86 -8.38
N SER A 14 16.08 -4.79 -7.81
CA SER A 14 16.83 -3.81 -8.59
C SER A 14 18.13 -4.43 -9.14
N PRO A 15 18.46 -4.25 -10.43
CA PRO A 15 19.73 -4.65 -11.03
C PRO A 15 20.79 -3.54 -10.97
N VAL A 16 20.52 -2.42 -10.26
CA VAL A 16 21.44 -1.27 -10.17
C VAL A 16 22.20 -1.34 -8.85
N GLU A 17 23.49 -1.66 -8.91
CA GLU A 17 24.39 -1.47 -7.77
C GLU A 17 24.42 0.03 -7.41
N ASN A 18 24.05 0.35 -6.15
CA ASN A 18 23.98 1.69 -5.52
C ASN A 18 22.63 2.43 -5.54
N GLU A 19 21.52 1.82 -5.99
CA GLU A 19 20.18 2.37 -5.71
C GLU A 19 19.72 1.87 -4.32
N GLN A 20 19.51 2.76 -3.34
CA GLN A 20 19.05 2.42 -1.98
C GLN A 20 17.56 2.02 -2.01
N TRP A 21 17.28 0.83 -2.53
CA TRP A 21 15.98 0.20 -2.49
C TRP A 21 16.03 -0.93 -1.47
N SER A 22 15.42 -0.72 -0.31
CA SER A 22 15.37 -1.74 0.73
C SER A 22 14.12 -2.57 0.54
N ARG A 23 14.31 -3.86 0.19
CA ARG A 23 13.24 -4.85 0.30
C ARG A 23 13.09 -5.21 1.77
N CYS A 24 11.86 -5.19 2.27
CA CYS A 24 11.54 -5.72 3.58
C CYS A 24 10.22 -6.47 3.54
N GLU A 25 10.02 -7.32 4.53
CA GLU A 25 8.68 -7.83 4.82
C GLU A 25 7.96 -6.81 5.71
N PHE A 26 6.77 -6.43 5.27
CA PHE A 26 5.88 -5.58 6.02
C PHE A 26 4.45 -6.10 5.84
N ALA A 27 3.75 -6.30 6.96
CA ALA A 27 2.41 -6.91 6.96
C ALA A 27 2.34 -8.21 6.15
N GLU A 28 3.35 -9.09 6.34
CA GLU A 28 3.47 -10.40 5.65
C GLU A 28 3.59 -10.29 4.12
N GLN A 29 3.95 -9.10 3.62
CA GLN A 29 4.15 -8.84 2.22
C GLN A 29 5.53 -8.29 1.98
N SER A 30 6.12 -8.71 0.86
CA SER A 30 7.33 -8.09 0.38
C SER A 30 6.97 -6.71 -0.17
N VAL A 31 7.51 -5.67 0.44
CA VAL A 31 7.36 -4.28 0.00
C VAL A 31 8.72 -3.74 -0.45
N VAL A 32 8.67 -2.71 -1.27
CA VAL A 32 9.85 -2.07 -1.83
C VAL A 32 9.81 -0.60 -1.43
N ILE A 33 10.81 -0.18 -0.67
CA ILE A 33 10.96 1.21 -0.25
C ILE A 33 11.87 1.93 -1.24
N VAL A 34 11.36 3.01 -1.83
CA VAL A 34 12.10 3.87 -2.77
C VAL A 34 12.61 5.08 -2.00
N GLY A 35 13.93 5.21 -1.86
CA GLY A 35 14.56 6.30 -1.10
C GLY A 35 14.50 7.69 -1.77
N GLU A 36 14.05 7.77 -3.02
CA GLU A 36 13.93 9.02 -3.78
C GLU A 36 12.46 9.37 -4.03
N ASN A 37 12.16 10.68 -4.10
CA ASN A 37 10.83 11.16 -4.43
C ASN A 37 10.51 10.87 -5.92
N ARG A 38 9.92 9.70 -6.18
CA ARG A 38 9.50 9.27 -7.52
C ARG A 38 7.99 9.16 -7.58
N ASP A 39 7.43 9.69 -8.66
CA ASP A 39 5.99 9.58 -8.95
C ASP A 39 5.60 8.11 -9.18
N ALA A 40 4.39 7.73 -8.77
CA ALA A 40 3.85 6.38 -8.94
C ALA A 40 3.86 5.93 -10.41
N THR A 41 3.70 6.84 -11.37
CA THR A 41 3.80 6.55 -12.81
C THR A 41 5.21 6.13 -13.21
N GLN A 42 6.23 6.76 -12.63
CA GLN A 42 7.63 6.42 -12.91
C GLN A 42 7.98 5.04 -12.33
N ILE A 43 7.49 4.74 -11.13
CA ILE A 43 7.61 3.42 -10.51
C ILE A 43 6.89 2.37 -11.36
N ALA A 44 5.65 2.63 -11.77
CA ALA A 44 4.89 1.72 -12.62
C ALA A 44 5.60 1.45 -13.95
N ARG A 45 6.12 2.48 -14.62
CA ARG A 45 6.91 2.31 -15.85
C ARG A 45 8.17 1.51 -15.62
N HIS A 46 8.87 1.76 -14.51
CA HIS A 46 10.07 1.00 -14.13
C HIS A 46 9.74 -0.49 -13.95
N VAL A 47 8.70 -0.82 -13.18
CA VAL A 47 8.25 -2.20 -12.95
C VAL A 47 7.82 -2.87 -14.26
N ALA A 48 7.01 -2.19 -15.08
CA ALA A 48 6.55 -2.70 -16.37
C ALA A 48 7.70 -3.02 -17.34
N ASN A 49 8.76 -2.20 -17.37
CA ASN A 49 9.92 -2.41 -18.23
C ASN A 49 10.81 -3.58 -17.78
N LYS A 50 10.66 -4.05 -16.54
CA LYS A 50 11.53 -5.05 -15.91
C LYS A 50 10.84 -6.38 -15.64
N GLN A 51 9.52 -6.40 -15.57
CA GLN A 51 8.77 -7.64 -15.40
C GLN A 51 8.92 -8.54 -16.64
N THR A 52 9.07 -9.83 -16.40
CA THR A 52 8.98 -10.82 -17.47
C THR A 52 7.51 -11.10 -17.74
N GLY A 53 7.01 -10.67 -18.90
CA GLY A 53 5.64 -10.89 -19.34
C GLY A 53 4.71 -9.69 -19.12
N ALA A 54 3.40 -9.92 -19.32
CA ALA A 54 2.38 -8.88 -19.35
C ALA A 54 1.38 -8.99 -18.19
N SER A 55 1.76 -9.66 -17.10
CA SER A 55 0.89 -9.77 -15.92
C SER A 55 0.61 -8.37 -15.34
N PRO A 56 -0.65 -8.07 -14.99
CA PRO A 56 -0.99 -6.80 -14.35
C PRO A 56 -0.46 -6.76 -12.92
N PHE A 57 -0.14 -5.55 -12.46
CA PHE A 57 0.33 -5.27 -11.10
C PHE A 57 -0.24 -3.94 -10.60
N PHE A 58 -0.15 -3.70 -9.29
CA PHE A 58 -0.52 -2.44 -8.65
C PHE A 58 0.72 -1.72 -8.11
N VAL A 59 0.69 -0.39 -8.11
CA VAL A 59 1.62 0.48 -7.40
C VAL A 59 0.81 1.30 -6.40
N MET A 60 1.17 1.22 -5.12
CA MET A 60 0.51 1.98 -4.06
C MET A 60 1.40 3.15 -3.63
N ASP A 61 0.92 4.37 -3.88
CA ASP A 61 1.57 5.60 -3.43
C ASP A 61 1.21 5.87 -1.95
N MET A 62 1.96 5.24 -1.06
CA MET A 62 1.78 5.41 0.38
C MET A 62 1.99 6.86 0.87
N PRO A 63 3.00 7.62 0.38
CA PRO A 63 3.11 9.04 0.69
C PRO A 63 1.82 9.84 0.40
N SER A 64 1.20 9.63 -0.76
CA SER A 64 -0.07 10.29 -1.10
C SER A 64 -1.21 9.89 -0.16
N VAL A 65 -1.28 8.61 0.25
CA VAL A 65 -2.26 8.14 1.24
C VAL A 65 -2.07 8.84 2.58
N MET A 66 -0.82 8.91 3.08
CA MET A 66 -0.52 9.54 4.36
C MET A 66 -0.79 11.05 4.33
N ALA A 67 -0.47 11.72 3.22
CA ALA A 67 -0.82 13.14 3.04
C ALA A 67 -2.34 13.38 3.15
N ARG A 68 -3.18 12.49 2.60
CA ARG A 68 -4.65 12.59 2.76
C ARG A 68 -5.10 12.37 4.20
N VAL A 69 -4.42 11.51 4.95
CA VAL A 69 -4.68 11.30 6.38
C VAL A 69 -4.32 12.55 7.18
N ASP A 70 -3.19 13.18 6.88
CA ASP A 70 -2.77 14.42 7.53
C ASP A 70 -3.74 15.56 7.20
N ASP A 71 -4.10 15.72 5.92
CA ASP A 71 -5.14 16.66 5.47
C ASP A 71 -6.45 16.44 6.26
N TRP A 72 -6.89 15.20 6.45
CA TRP A 72 -8.10 14.89 7.22
C TRP A 72 -7.98 15.35 8.67
N ARG A 73 -6.87 15.06 9.35
CA ARG A 73 -6.67 15.41 10.77
C ARG A 73 -6.65 16.92 10.98
N ASP A 74 -6.04 17.65 10.05
CA ASP A 74 -5.92 19.10 10.13
C ASP A 74 -7.29 19.77 9.97
N HIS A 75 -8.13 19.26 9.07
CA HIS A 75 -9.45 19.84 8.78
C HIS A 75 -10.56 19.32 9.71
N LEU A 76 -10.43 18.11 10.27
CA LEU A 76 -11.42 17.47 11.12
C LEU A 76 -10.85 16.96 12.45
N PRO A 77 -10.20 17.84 13.26
CA PRO A 77 -9.42 17.41 14.43
C PRO A 77 -10.25 16.79 15.56
N ARG A 78 -11.57 16.97 15.56
CA ARG A 78 -12.48 16.39 16.56
C ARG A 78 -13.18 15.10 16.09
N VAL A 79 -12.93 14.67 14.86
CA VAL A 79 -13.58 13.48 14.28
C VAL A 79 -12.62 12.30 14.35
N GLN A 80 -12.97 11.30 15.14
CA GLN A 80 -12.26 10.02 15.16
C GLN A 80 -12.52 9.28 13.85
N ALA A 81 -11.47 9.06 13.06
CA ALA A 81 -11.60 8.32 11.80
C ALA A 81 -11.56 6.80 12.04
N TYR A 82 -12.48 6.10 11.36
CA TYR A 82 -12.48 4.66 11.22
C TYR A 82 -12.43 4.33 9.71
N TYR A 83 -11.32 3.77 9.25
CA TYR A 83 -11.17 3.39 7.84
C TYR A 83 -12.08 2.20 7.51
N ALA A 84 -12.90 2.34 6.47
CA ALA A 84 -13.79 1.26 6.05
C ALA A 84 -13.00 0.16 5.32
N LEU A 85 -12.81 -1.00 5.96
CA LEU A 85 -11.90 -2.04 5.47
C LEU A 85 -12.33 -2.60 4.10
N ARG A 86 -13.64 -2.67 3.84
CA ARG A 86 -14.20 -3.06 2.53
C ARG A 86 -13.71 -2.25 1.33
N CYS A 87 -13.25 -1.01 1.53
CA CYS A 87 -12.77 -0.17 0.44
C CYS A 87 -11.50 -0.77 -0.19
N ASN A 88 -10.56 -1.16 0.66
CA ASN A 88 -9.34 -1.86 0.28
C ASN A 88 -8.73 -2.47 1.55
N ALA A 89 -8.82 -3.79 1.66
CA ALA A 89 -8.33 -4.57 2.80
C ALA A 89 -6.87 -5.02 2.62
N ASP A 90 -6.08 -4.31 1.81
CA ASP A 90 -4.67 -4.63 1.64
C ASP A 90 -3.92 -4.56 2.98
N PRO A 91 -3.25 -5.64 3.41
CA PRO A 91 -2.55 -5.67 4.70
C PRO A 91 -1.48 -4.59 4.87
N VAL A 92 -0.79 -4.17 3.80
CA VAL A 92 0.21 -3.08 3.88
C VAL A 92 -0.50 -1.77 4.18
N LEU A 93 -1.58 -1.47 3.47
CA LEU A 93 -2.39 -0.28 3.73
C LEU A 93 -2.97 -0.30 5.14
N ALA A 94 -3.61 -1.41 5.54
CA ALA A 94 -4.21 -1.54 6.86
C ALA A 94 -3.15 -1.36 7.97
N ARG A 95 -1.98 -2.00 7.84
CA ARG A 95 -0.92 -1.87 8.82
C ARG A 95 -0.32 -0.46 8.86
N MET A 96 -0.19 0.21 7.71
CA MET A 96 0.23 1.61 7.66
C MET A 96 -0.75 2.53 8.38
N LEU A 97 -2.05 2.34 8.13
CA LEU A 97 -3.12 3.14 8.76
C LEU A 97 -3.24 2.86 10.27
N ALA A 98 -3.00 1.62 10.71
CA ALA A 98 -3.02 1.23 12.12
C ALA A 98 -1.80 1.77 12.87
N ASP A 99 -0.59 1.40 12.43
CA ASP A 99 0.64 1.61 13.20
C ASP A 99 1.11 3.07 13.16
N TYR A 100 1.04 3.69 11.97
CA TYR A 100 1.56 5.05 11.77
C TYR A 100 0.46 6.09 11.86
N ALA A 101 -0.70 5.83 11.24
CA ALA A 101 -1.82 6.75 11.30
C ALA A 101 -2.72 6.59 12.54
N ARG A 102 -2.57 5.52 13.32
CA ARG A 102 -3.39 5.30 14.54
C ARG A 102 -4.89 5.44 14.28
N LEU A 103 -5.35 5.01 13.10
CA LEU A 103 -6.77 4.99 12.75
C LEU A 103 -7.42 3.70 13.23
N GLY A 104 -8.71 3.77 13.56
CA GLY A 104 -9.53 2.58 13.76
C GLY A 104 -10.01 2.02 12.42
N PHE A 105 -10.68 0.86 12.46
CA PHE A 105 -11.26 0.22 11.29
C PHE A 105 -12.77 0.02 11.48
N ALA A 106 -13.53 0.36 10.45
CA ALA A 106 -14.93 -0.02 10.33
C ALA A 106 -15.00 -1.30 9.48
N VAL A 107 -15.42 -2.38 10.14
CA VAL A 107 -15.64 -3.69 9.53
C VAL A 107 -17.12 -3.97 9.41
N SER A 108 -17.47 -4.88 8.53
CA SER A 108 -18.83 -4.99 8.04
C SER A 108 -19.36 -6.41 7.89
N ASP A 109 -18.48 -7.38 8.06
CA ASP A 109 -18.79 -8.78 8.26
C ASP A 109 -17.79 -9.38 9.25
N ALA A 110 -18.08 -10.58 9.74
CA ALA A 110 -17.26 -11.25 10.74
C ALA A 110 -15.90 -11.74 10.19
N GLN A 111 -15.76 -11.91 8.87
CA GLN A 111 -14.50 -12.37 8.27
C GLN A 111 -13.45 -11.25 8.33
N GLU A 112 -13.87 -9.99 8.13
CA GLU A 112 -13.03 -8.80 8.30
C GLU A 112 -12.53 -8.60 9.74
N LEU A 113 -13.20 -9.18 10.73
CA LEU A 113 -12.86 -9.06 12.16
C LEU A 113 -11.77 -10.05 12.61
N ALA A 114 -11.53 -11.09 11.81
CA ALA A 114 -10.57 -12.16 12.10
C ALA A 114 -9.16 -11.90 11.53
N VAL A 115 -8.94 -10.69 10.98
CA VAL A 115 -7.68 -10.24 10.34
C VAL A 115 -6.69 -9.72 11.36
#